data_AF-A0A2D2H219-F1
#
_entry.id   AF-A0A2D2H219-F1
#
_cell.length_a   1.000
_cell.length_b   1.000
_cell.length_c   1.000
_cell.angle_alpha   90.00
_cell.angle_beta   90.00
_cell.angle_gamma   90.00
#
_symmetry.space_group_name_H-M   'P 1'
#
loop_
_entity.id
_entity.type
_entity.pdbx_description
1 polymer ?
#
loop_
_entity_poly.entity_id
_entity_poly.type
_entity_poly.pdbx_seq_one_letter_code
_entity_poly.pdbx_strand_id
1 'polypeptide(L)'
;MGVVTGIVVFFLVWWTVLFVTLPLGVRPDTDAESTPGGWRGAPLAPRLGRKVLLTTAISAVVWLGLEMVIRSDYLSFRHGWLAMH
;
A
#
# COMPACT_ATOMS: atom_id res chain seq x y z
N MET A 1 -15.39 5.12 11.20
CA MET A 1 -15.86 5.91 10.04
C MET A 1 -17.18 5.37 9.49
N GLY A 2 -17.85 6.12 8.60
CA GLY A 2 -18.94 5.58 7.79
C GLY A 2 -18.43 4.54 6.77
N VAL A 3 -19.30 3.62 6.34
CA VAL A 3 -18.92 2.47 5.49
C VAL A 3 -18.27 2.90 4.17
N VAL A 4 -18.87 3.87 3.46
CA VAL A 4 -18.34 4.38 2.18
C VAL A 4 -16.95 4.99 2.38
N THR A 5 -16.80 5.85 3.40
CA THR A 5 -15.51 6.48 3.72
C THR A 5 -14.45 5.44 4.07
N GLY A 6 -14.80 4.42 4.86
CA GLY A 6 -13.89 3.34 5.22
C GLY A 6 -13.36 2.59 4.00
N ILE A 7 -14.23 2.27 3.02
CA ILE A 7 -13.85 1.61 1.77
C ILE A 7 -12.92 2.50 0.94
N VAL A 8 -13.24 3.79 0.79
CA VAL A 8 -12.41 4.74 0.03
C VAL A 8 -11.02 4.87 0.65
N VAL A 9 -10.94 5.04 1.97
CA VAL A 9 -9.65 5.12 2.68
C VAL A 9 -8.86 3.82 2.52
N PHE A 10 -9.51 2.66 2.65
CA PHE A 10 -8.85 1.38 2.41
C PHE A 10 -8.28 1.29 1.00
N PHE A 11 -9.06 1.70 -0.02
CA PHE A 11 -8.61 1.69 -1.41
C PHE A 11 -7.42 2.62 -1.64
N LEU A 12 -7.43 3.82 -1.07
CA LEU A 12 -6.31 4.77 -1.17
C LEU A 12 -5.04 4.22 -0.50
N VAL A 13 -5.16 3.69 0.72
CA VAL A 13 -4.05 3.04 1.44
C VAL A 13 -3.51 1.87 0.62
N TRP A 14 -4.40 1.02 0.10
CA TRP A 14 -4.02 -0.14 -0.71
C TRP A 14 -3.27 0.26 -1.98
N TRP A 15 -3.74 1.31 -2.66
CA TRP A 15 -3.08 1.86 -3.83
C TRP A 15 -1.68 2.40 -3.51
N THR A 16 -1.53 3.16 -2.43
CA THR A 16 -0.22 3.67 -1.98
C THR A 16 0.73 2.53 -1.64
N VAL A 17 0.28 1.54 -0.87
CA VAL A 17 1.09 0.38 -0.48
C VAL A 17 1.50 -0.44 -1.70
N LEU A 18 0.66 -0.55 -2.73
CA LEU A 18 1.01 -1.26 -3.97
C LEU A 18 2.27 -0.67 -4.60
N PHE A 19 2.37 0.65 -4.70
CA PHE A 19 3.58 1.29 -5.24
C PHE A 19 4.81 1.09 -4.35
N VAL A 20 4.62 1.04 -3.03
CA VAL A 20 5.70 0.74 -2.08
C VAL A 20 6.18 -0.71 -2.22
N THR A 21 5.30 -1.67 -2.49
CA THR A 21 5.66 -3.09 -2.58
C THR A 21 6.14 -3.52 -3.98
N LEU A 22 5.78 -2.79 -5.04
CA LEU A 22 6.21 -3.08 -6.41
C LEU A 22 7.74 -3.23 -6.59
N PRO A 23 8.61 -2.34 -6.07
CA PRO A 23 10.05 -2.45 -6.25
C PRO A 23 10.69 -3.57 -5.40
N LEU A 24 9.96 -4.15 -4.45
CA LEU A 24 10.51 -5.17 -3.56
C LEU A 24 10.74 -6.49 -4.31
N GLY A 25 11.97 -6.99 -4.25
CA GLY A 25 12.34 -8.31 -4.78
C GLY A 25 12.41 -8.39 -6.31
N VAL A 26 12.51 -7.25 -7.01
CA VAL A 26 12.75 -7.22 -8.46
C VAL A 26 14.21 -7.58 -8.72
N ARG A 27 14.44 -8.66 -9.49
CA ARG A 27 15.76 -9.01 -10.03
C ARG A 27 15.76 -8.64 -11.51
N PRO A 28 16.63 -7.71 -11.94
CA PRO A 28 16.81 -7.38 -13.34
C PRO A 28 17.23 -8.61 -14.13
N ASP A 29 16.70 -8.76 -15.34
CA ASP A 29 17.17 -9.76 -16.28
C ASP A 29 18.49 -9.29 -16.92
N THR A 30 19.61 -9.90 -16.51
CA THR A 30 20.94 -9.56 -17.03
C THR A 30 21.17 -10.11 -18.44
N ASP A 31 20.43 -11.14 -18.83
CA ASP A 31 20.57 -11.81 -20.13
C ASP A 31 19.49 -11.36 -21.13
N ALA A 32 18.54 -10.50 -20.70
CA ALA A 32 17.49 -9.96 -21.56
C ALA A 32 18.00 -9.30 -22.85
N GLU A 33 19.19 -8.69 -22.83
CA GLU A 33 19.77 -8.06 -24.03
C GLU A 33 20.21 -9.08 -25.09
N SER A 34 20.47 -10.32 -24.68
CA SER A 34 20.82 -11.43 -25.57
C SER A 34 19.59 -12.17 -26.14
N THR A 35 18.40 -11.86 -25.64
CA THR A 35 17.13 -12.46 -26.11
C THR A 35 16.42 -11.48 -27.06
N PRO A 36 16.04 -11.90 -28.29
CA PRO A 36 15.29 -11.04 -29.20
C PRO A 36 13.97 -10.57 -28.55
N GLY A 37 13.83 -9.26 -28.34
CA GLY A 37 12.67 -8.65 -27.66
C GLY A 37 12.76 -8.57 -26.13
N GLY A 38 13.90 -8.96 -25.53
CA GLY A 38 14.13 -8.81 -24.10
C GLY A 38 14.40 -7.35 -23.71
N TRP A 39 13.72 -6.89 -22.67
CA TRP A 39 13.94 -5.56 -22.09
C TRP A 39 14.76 -5.70 -20.80
N ARG A 40 15.97 -5.12 -20.75
CA ARG A 40 16.87 -5.19 -19.56
C ARG A 40 16.20 -4.82 -18.23
N GLY A 41 15.19 -3.95 -18.28
CA GLY A 41 14.43 -3.52 -17.10
C GLY A 41 13.27 -4.44 -16.68
N ALA A 42 12.92 -5.45 -17.48
CA ALA A 42 11.83 -6.37 -17.17
C ALA A 42 12.29 -7.38 -16.09
N PRO A 43 11.48 -7.62 -15.04
CA PRO A 43 11.80 -8.64 -14.05
C PRO A 43 11.74 -10.05 -14.66
N LEU A 44 12.76 -10.88 -14.40
CA LEU A 44 12.79 -12.31 -14.78
C LEU A 44 11.52 -13.08 -14.35
N ALA A 45 10.99 -12.78 -13.16
CA ALA A 45 9.78 -13.40 -12.64
C ALA A 45 8.96 -12.36 -11.85
N PRO A 46 7.89 -11.78 -12.42
CA PRO A 46 7.18 -10.66 -11.80
C PRO A 46 6.37 -11.03 -10.54
N ARG A 47 6.16 -12.33 -10.25
CA ARG A 47 5.50 -12.89 -9.04
C ARG A 47 4.33 -12.03 -8.52
N LEU A 48 3.47 -11.56 -9.44
CA LEU A 48 2.44 -10.55 -9.17
C LEU A 48 1.49 -10.95 -8.04
N GLY A 49 1.07 -12.22 -7.98
CA GLY A 49 0.19 -12.71 -6.92
C GLY A 49 0.77 -12.56 -5.50
N ARG A 50 2.09 -12.77 -5.35
CA ARG A 50 2.76 -12.57 -4.05
C ARG A 50 2.80 -11.09 -3.66
N LYS A 51 2.98 -10.21 -4.63
CA LYS A 51 2.96 -8.76 -4.42
C LYS A 51 1.57 -8.29 -4.00
N VAL A 52 0.52 -8.74 -4.69
CA VAL A 52 -0.87 -8.42 -4.33
C VAL A 52 -1.20 -8.90 -2.92
N LEU A 53 -0.83 -10.13 -2.55
CA LEU A 53 -1.08 -10.65 -1.20
C LEU A 53 -0.35 -9.83 -0.11
N LEU A 54 0.92 -9.50 -0.36
CA LEU A 54 1.72 -8.67 0.55
C LEU A 54 1.12 -7.26 0.68
N THR A 55 0.74 -6.65 -0.43
CA THR A 55 0.07 -5.34 -0.46
C THR A 55 -1.20 -5.37 0.36
N THR A 56 -2.07 -6.36 0.15
CA THR A 56 -3.33 -6.46 0.88
C THR A 56 -3.11 -6.65 2.38
N ALA A 57 -2.15 -7.49 2.79
CA ALA A 57 -1.83 -7.70 4.20
C ALA A 57 -1.32 -6.42 4.88
N ILE A 58 -0.35 -5.73 4.27
CA ILE A 58 0.19 -4.47 4.80
C ILE A 58 -0.90 -3.40 4.85
N SER A 59 -1.71 -3.29 3.79
CA SER A 59 -2.78 -2.29 3.71
C SER A 59 -3.87 -2.52 4.74
N ALA A 60 -4.22 -3.77 5.02
CA ALA A 60 -5.18 -4.11 6.08
C ALA A 60 -4.68 -3.68 7.46
N VAL A 61 -3.40 -3.92 7.76
CA VAL A 61 -2.79 -3.50 9.04
C VAL A 61 -2.79 -1.97 9.16
N VAL A 62 -2.35 -1.26 8.13
CA VAL A 62 -2.32 0.22 8.11
C VAL A 62 -3.73 0.81 8.25
N TRP A 63 -4.70 0.27 7.51
CA TRP A 63 -6.09 0.72 7.58
C TRP A 63 -6.72 0.48 8.95
N LEU A 64 -6.47 -0.68 9.57
CA LEU A 64 -6.93 -0.94 10.95
C LEU A 64 -6.33 0.06 11.95
N GLY A 65 -5.03 0.38 11.81
CA GLY A 65 -4.38 1.42 12.62
C GLY A 65 -5.02 2.79 12.43
N LEU A 66 -5.31 3.19 11.19
CA LEU A 66 -6.01 4.44 10.88
C LEU A 66 -7.42 4.48 11.47
N GLU A 67 -8.21 3.42 11.30
CA GLU A 67 -9.57 3.36 11.85
C GLU A 67 -9.56 3.42 13.39
N MET A 68 -8.58 2.77 14.05
CA MET A 68 -8.39 2.87 15.50
C MET A 68 -8.06 4.30 15.93
N VAL A 69 -7.09 4.93 15.28
CA VAL A 69 -6.67 6.30 15.59
C VAL A 69 -7.80 7.28 15.37
N ILE A 70 -8.59 7.11 14.30
CA ILE A 70 -9.65 8.05 13.94
C ILE A 70 -10.90 7.88 14.81
N ARG A 71 -11.11 6.68 15.38
CA ARG A 71 -12.13 6.47 16.41
C ARG A 71 -11.69 6.91 17.79
N SER A 72 -10.38 7.12 18.01
CA SER A 72 -9.86 7.52 19.30
C SER A 72 -10.04 9.02 19.54
N ASP A 73 -10.31 9.40 20.78
CA ASP A 73 -10.45 10.81 21.18
C ASP A 73 -9.11 11.57 21.19
N TYR A 74 -7.98 10.89 20.95
CA TYR A 74 -6.63 11.48 20.96
C TYR A 74 -6.42 12.52 19.86
N LEU A 75 -7.07 12.35 18.70
CA LEU A 75 -6.98 13.27 17.55
C LEU A 75 -8.35 13.89 17.22
N SER A 76 -9.05 14.37 18.24
CA SER A 76 -10.30 15.12 18.03
C SER A 76 -10.05 16.63 18.12
N PHE A 77 -10.41 17.34 17.05
CA PHE A 77 -10.32 18.81 16.94
C PHE A 77 -11.48 19.54 17.62
N ARG A 78 -12.53 18.82 18.05
CA ARG A 78 -13.64 19.40 18.80
C ARG A 78 -13.44 19.27 20.31
N HIS A 79 -12.86 18.17 20.77
CA HIS A 79 -12.60 17.85 22.17
C HIS A 79 -11.33 17.01 22.25
N GLY A 80 -10.32 17.41 23.02
CA GLY A 80 -9.02 16.73 23.08
C GLY A 80 -7.85 17.71 23.04
N TRP A 81 -6.61 17.19 22.99
CA TRP A 81 -5.39 18.02 23.07
C TRP A 81 -5.22 19.02 21.92
N LEU A 82 -5.83 18.74 20.75
CA LEU A 82 -5.82 19.59 19.56
C LEU A 82 -7.12 20.39 19.39
N ALA A 83 -7.96 20.50 20.43
CA ALA A 83 -9.15 21.32 20.37
C ALA A 83 -8.76 22.79 20.18
N MET A 84 -9.19 23.40 19.08
CA MET A 84 -8.95 24.82 18.83
C MET A 84 -9.99 25.64 19.63
N HIS A 85 -9.51 26.38 20.62
CA HIS A 85 -10.29 27.33 21.43
C HIS A 85 -10.71 28.56 20.64
#